data_AF-A0A2U3L8U6-F1
#
_entry.id   AF-A0A2U3L8U6-F1
#
_cell.length_a   1.000
_cell.length_b   1.000
_cell.length_c   1.000
_cell.angle_alpha   90.00
_cell.angle_beta   90.00
_cell.angle_gamma   90.00
#
_symmetry.space_group_name_H-M   'P 1'
#
loop_
_entity.id
_entity.type
_entity.pdbx_description
1 polymer ?
#
loop_
_entity_poly.entity_id
_entity_poly.type
_entity_poly.pdbx_seq_one_letter_code
_entity_poly.pdbx_strand_id
1 'polypeptide(L)'
;MSIVRLKIDVTGTVGDAAWREIHQFDQIQSADFGPQFGSGGRCNHPPDAPHAKGEWIGAEIRLQTPLLAQYAMSHYLEQERVLDADIE
;
A
#
# COMPACT_ATOMS: atom_id res chain seq x y z
N MET A 1 7.09 9.19 -15.90
CA MET A 1 6.97 8.13 -14.88
C MET A 1 5.86 8.56 -13.96
N SER A 2 4.94 7.65 -13.64
CA SER A 2 3.76 7.96 -12.84
C SER A 2 3.77 7.11 -11.60
N ILE A 3 3.37 7.70 -10.48
CA ILE A 3 3.43 7.04 -9.17
C ILE A 3 2.00 6.91 -8.65
N VAL A 4 1.65 5.73 -8.14
CA VAL A 4 0.43 5.54 -7.36
C VAL A 4 0.82 5.38 -5.90
N ARG A 5 0.29 6.24 -5.06
CA ARG A 5 0.40 6.15 -3.59
C ARG A 5 -0.79 5.35 -3.08
N LEU A 6 -0.52 4.32 -2.30
CA LEU A 6 -1.57 3.52 -1.66
C LEU A 6 -1.57 3.76 -0.16
N LYS A 7 -2.76 3.75 0.43
CA LYS A 7 -2.97 3.68 1.87
C LYS A 7 -3.52 2.31 2.22
N ILE A 8 -2.75 1.50 2.94
CA ILE A 8 -3.08 0.09 3.20
C ILE A 8 -3.41 -0.11 4.67
N ASP A 9 -4.58 -0.69 4.97
CA ASP A 9 -4.95 -1.16 6.30
C ASP A 9 -4.08 -2.35 6.70
N VAL A 10 -3.31 -2.18 7.77
CA VAL A 10 -2.44 -3.22 8.32
C VAL A 10 -3.04 -3.87 9.56
N THR A 11 -4.23 -3.43 9.99
CA THR A 11 -4.88 -3.89 11.23
C THR A 11 -4.89 -5.41 11.35
N GLY A 12 -4.43 -5.91 12.50
CA GLY A 12 -4.44 -7.33 12.84
C GLY A 12 -3.39 -8.18 12.10
N THR A 13 -2.58 -7.58 11.23
CA THR A 13 -1.47 -8.26 10.55
C THR A 13 -0.16 -8.05 11.30
N VAL A 14 0.83 -8.93 11.07
CA VAL A 14 2.17 -8.82 11.66
C VAL A 14 3.15 -8.46 10.54
N GLY A 15 3.98 -7.44 10.76
CA GLY A 15 4.98 -7.01 9.80
C GLY A 15 4.37 -6.56 8.46
N ASP A 16 4.86 -7.11 7.36
CA ASP A 16 4.43 -6.80 5.99
C ASP A 16 3.34 -7.74 5.46
N ALA A 17 2.68 -8.53 6.32
CA ALA A 17 1.70 -9.52 5.88
C ALA A 17 0.53 -8.90 5.09
N ALA A 18 0.01 -7.74 5.50
CA ALA A 18 -1.00 -6.99 4.74
C ALA A 18 -0.55 -6.66 3.31
N TRP A 19 0.74 -6.36 3.11
CA TRP A 19 1.30 -6.06 1.80
C TRP A 19 1.43 -7.31 0.92
N ARG A 20 1.82 -8.45 1.50
CA ARG A 20 1.95 -9.71 0.77
C ARG A 20 0.62 -10.27 0.29
N GLU A 21 -0.48 -9.92 0.96
CA GLU A 21 -1.84 -10.30 0.57
C GLU A 21 -2.40 -9.45 -0.59
N ILE A 22 -1.77 -8.32 -0.93
CA ILE A 22 -2.19 -7.44 -2.02
C ILE A 22 -1.74 -8.03 -3.36
N HIS A 23 -2.70 -8.18 -4.28
CA HIS A 23 -2.44 -8.60 -5.65
C HIS A 23 -1.82 -7.45 -6.43
N GLN A 24 -0.58 -7.63 -6.89
CA GLN A 24 0.13 -6.58 -7.64
C GLN A 24 -0.44 -6.42 -9.04
N PHE A 25 -0.45 -5.19 -9.55
CA PHE A 25 -0.80 -4.91 -10.93
C PHE A 25 0.32 -5.38 -11.87
N ASP A 26 -0.01 -6.05 -12.98
CA ASP A 26 0.98 -6.74 -13.82
C ASP A 26 2.02 -5.81 -14.47
N GLN A 27 1.66 -4.56 -14.77
CA GLN A 27 2.50 -3.63 -15.54
C GLN A 27 3.25 -2.62 -14.65
N ILE A 28 3.55 -3.00 -13.40
CA ILE A 28 4.39 -2.19 -12.51
C ILE A 28 5.86 -2.28 -12.91
N GLN A 29 6.59 -1.19 -12.72
CA GLN A 29 8.05 -1.18 -12.82
C GLN A 29 8.68 -1.59 -11.49
N SER A 30 8.09 -1.13 -10.39
CA SER A 30 8.48 -1.50 -9.03
C SER A 30 7.36 -1.13 -8.06
N ALA A 31 7.36 -1.79 -6.91
CA ALA A 31 6.51 -1.46 -5.78
C ALA A 31 7.33 -1.54 -4.49
N ASP A 32 7.08 -0.62 -3.57
CA ASP A 32 7.70 -0.64 -2.24
C ASP A 32 6.67 -0.25 -1.18
N PHE A 33 6.82 -0.80 0.03
CA PHE A 33 5.87 -0.67 1.13
C PHE A 33 6.61 -0.25 2.40
N GLY A 34 6.07 0.74 3.10
CA GLY A 34 6.65 1.16 4.36
C GLY A 34 6.23 2.57 4.81
N PRO A 35 6.55 2.89 6.07
CA PRO A 35 6.16 4.15 6.70
C PRO A 35 6.75 5.38 6.00
N GLN A 36 7.83 5.23 5.23
CA GLN A 36 8.42 6.29 4.41
C GLN A 36 7.46 6.79 3.31
N PHE A 37 6.45 6.00 2.95
CA PHE A 37 5.42 6.35 1.97
C PHE A 37 4.12 6.82 2.62
N GLY A 38 4.10 6.96 3.95
CA GLY A 38 2.93 7.35 4.74
C GLY A 38 2.63 6.34 5.84
N SER A 39 2.10 6.81 6.98
CA SER A 39 1.60 5.94 8.04
C SER A 39 0.56 6.64 8.90
N GLY A 40 -0.34 5.85 9.51
CA GLY A 40 -1.36 6.32 10.45
C GLY A 40 -0.86 6.64 11.85
N GLY A 41 0.43 6.42 12.11
CA GLY A 41 1.06 6.58 13.40
C GLY A 41 2.39 5.83 13.47
N ARG A 42 3.11 5.95 14.59
CA ARG A 42 4.27 5.10 14.86
C ARG A 42 3.79 3.72 15.28
N CYS A 43 4.29 2.67 14.64
CA CYS A 43 4.14 1.29 15.11
C CYS A 43 4.87 1.13 16.45
N ASN A 44 4.19 1.42 17.55
CA ASN A 44 4.73 1.36 18.91
C ASN A 44 4.37 0.02 19.56
N HIS A 45 4.63 -1.07 18.86
CA HIS A 45 4.42 -2.43 19.34
C HIS A 45 5.63 -3.30 18.99
N PRO A 46 5.82 -4.44 19.67
CA PRO A 46 6.85 -5.41 19.31
C PRO A 46 6.75 -5.82 17.83
N PRO A 47 7.88 -6.15 17.15
CA PRO A 47 7.89 -6.53 15.74
C PRO A 47 7.04 -7.78 15.41
N ASP A 48 6.85 -8.65 16.40
CA ASP A 48 6.07 -9.88 16.35
C ASP A 48 4.63 -9.71 16.84
N ALA A 49 4.27 -8.52 17.33
CA ALA A 49 2.92 -8.19 17.73
C ALA A 49 2.11 -7.68 16.53
N PRO A 50 0.80 -8.01 16.46
CA PRO A 50 -0.06 -7.52 15.39
C PRO A 50 -0.30 -6.01 15.49
N HIS A 51 -0.46 -5.38 14.33
CA HIS A 51 -0.82 -3.98 14.18
C HIS A 51 -2.16 -3.67 14.84
N ALA A 52 -2.23 -2.51 15.51
CA ALA A 52 -3.41 -2.08 16.23
C ALA A 52 -4.54 -1.65 15.27
N LYS A 53 -5.77 -1.59 15.81
CA LYS A 53 -6.94 -1.20 15.02
C LYS A 53 -6.80 0.22 14.48
N GLY A 54 -6.96 0.39 13.17
CA GLY A 54 -6.90 1.68 12.48
C GLY A 54 -5.48 2.09 12.07
N GLU A 55 -4.48 1.24 12.30
CA GLU A 55 -3.15 1.45 11.73
C GLU A 55 -3.16 1.21 10.22
N TRP A 56 -2.47 2.09 9.51
CA TRP A 56 -2.27 1.97 8.06
C TRP A 56 -0.83 2.34 7.71
N ILE A 57 -0.33 1.76 6.62
CA ILE A 57 1.01 2.02 6.08
C ILE A 57 0.88 2.30 4.58
N GLY A 58 1.73 3.20 4.08
CA GLY A 58 1.79 3.59 2.69
C GLY A 58 2.54 2.58 1.80
N ALA A 59 2.17 2.54 0.52
CA ALA A 59 2.97 1.94 -0.53
C ALA A 59 3.15 2.89 -1.71
N GLU A 60 4.23 2.70 -2.45
CA GLU A 60 4.54 3.41 -3.69
C GLU A 60 4.60 2.42 -4.84
N ILE A 61 3.77 2.64 -5.86
CA ILE A 61 3.77 1.84 -7.09
C ILE A 61 4.25 2.72 -8.23
N ARG A 62 5.29 2.26 -8.93
CA ARG A 62 5.90 3.00 -10.04
C ARG A 62 5.48 2.41 -11.37
N LEU A 63 4.96 3.26 -12.25
CA LEU A 63 4.47 2.86 -13.57
C LEU A 63 5.08 3.70 -14.69
N GLN A 64 5.13 3.09 -15.88
CA GLN A 64 5.75 3.72 -17.04
C GLN A 64 4.96 4.94 -17.54
N THR A 65 3.62 4.90 -17.49
CA THR A 65 2.75 5.92 -18.08
C THR A 65 1.62 6.33 -17.14
N PRO A 66 1.05 7.56 -17.31
CA PRO A 66 -0.11 8.00 -16.54
C PRO A 66 -1.36 7.15 -16.76
N LEU A 67 -1.55 6.62 -17.96
CA LEU A 67 -2.68 5.74 -18.27
C LEU A 67 -2.61 4.45 -17.45
N LEU A 68 -1.42 3.85 -17.34
CA LEU A 68 -1.23 2.68 -16.48
C LEU A 68 -1.47 3.01 -15.00
N ALA A 69 -1.10 4.21 -14.54
CA ALA A 69 -1.37 4.63 -13.16
C ALA A 69 -2.87 4.71 -12.86
N GLN A 70 -3.70 5.14 -13.81
CA GLN A 70 -5.16 5.13 -13.65
C GLN A 70 -5.72 3.70 -13.53
N TYR A 71 -5.25 2.78 -14.39
CA TYR A 71 -5.67 1.37 -14.29
C TYR A 71 -5.19 0.71 -13.00
N ALA A 72 -3.94 0.97 -12.60
CA ALA A 72 -3.39 0.47 -11.34
C ALA A 72 -4.17 1.00 -10.14
N MET A 73 -4.50 2.29 -10.11
CA MET A 73 -5.30 2.90 -9.04
C MET A 73 -6.66 2.20 -8.92
N SER A 74 -7.38 1.98 -10.02
CA SER A 74 -8.64 1.23 -10.01
C SER A 74 -8.45 -0.20 -9.50
N HIS A 75 -7.42 -0.91 -9.99
CA HIS A 75 -7.09 -2.27 -9.55
C HIS A 75 -6.81 -2.37 -8.05
N TYR A 76 -6.09 -1.40 -7.48
CA TYR A 76 -5.79 -1.42 -6.04
C TYR A 76 -6.99 -1.04 -5.19
N LEU A 77 -7.80 -0.06 -5.61
CA LEU A 77 -9.01 0.34 -4.88
C LEU A 77 -10.07 -0.76 -4.76
N GLU A 78 -10.02 -1.79 -5.60
CA GLU A 78 -10.90 -2.96 -5.50
C GLU A 78 -10.46 -3.96 -4.41
N GLN A 79 -9.27 -3.80 -3.83
CA GLN A 79 -8.75 -4.72 -2.83
C GLN A 79 -9.16 -4.32 -1.41
N GLU A 80 -9.59 -5.30 -0.62
CA GLU A 80 -10.21 -5.09 0.71
C GLU A 80 -9.34 -4.24 1.66
N ARG A 81 -8.02 -4.38 1.61
CA ARG A 81 -7.09 -3.68 2.50
C ARG A 81 -6.67 -2.30 2.00
N VAL A 82 -7.00 -1.91 0.78
CA VAL A 82 -6.63 -0.61 0.23
C VAL A 82 -7.69 0.41 0.65
N LEU A 83 -7.30 1.31 1.54
CA LEU A 83 -8.18 2.35 2.10
C LEU A 83 -8.30 3.56 1.17
N ASP A 84 -7.23 3.86 0.44
CA ASP A 84 -7.16 5.01 -0.45
C ASP A 84 -6.04 4.81 -1.48
N ALA A 85 -6.16 5.48 -2.62
CA ALA A 85 -5.15 5.50 -3.68
C ALA A 85 -5.16 6.83 -4.42
N ASP A 86 -3.97 7.39 -4.68
CA ASP A 86 -3.80 8.67 -5.36
C ASP A 86 -2.66 8.61 -6.40
N ILE A 87 -2.75 9.45 -7.44
CA ILE A 87 -1.76 9.51 -8.52
C ILE A 87 -0.91 10.78 -8.38
N GLU A 88 0.42 10.59 -8.31
CA GLU A 88 1.45 11.64 -8.30
C GLU A 88 2.15 11.75 -9.67
#